data_AF-D3F0G0-F1
#
_entry.id   AF-D3F0G0-F1
#
_cell.length_a   1.000
_cell.length_b   1.000
_cell.length_c   1.000
_cell.angle_alpha   90.00
_cell.angle_beta   90.00
_cell.angle_gamma   90.00
#
_symmetry.space_group_name_H-M   'P 1'
#
loop_
_entity.id
_entity.type
_entity.pdbx_description
1 polymer ?
#
loop_
_entity_poly.entity_id
_entity_poly.type
_entity_poly.pdbx_seq_one_letter_code
_entity_poly.pdbx_strand_id
1 'polypeptide(L)'
;MTPPTLTASLTSTAATADAGFPRHHNEGHGRRLTAAFEALEAFPVLAESRNRVLRLFTQERPATAEIVAAVESDVALAIATLRLANRVDGRSRGRVDSVVRAVSVLSPAAVQALASRARTFDFFERSGIWEGTPERFRLHGVATQRAADRLAAELGYEDRDRLIVTSLLHDIGKLVLSHAYPGYPRQVHGDAKTPEERIHRERRELGVDHALVGGVLARRWGLPKAIASTIERHHSDDADGEAALVRLADMLAHYGHGDAVSPSEMLSTARLVGIGPAELRAVMYDLPYATNGGRQRALDPCPLSARETEVLKRLGQGKVYKQIAHELELSTSTVRTHLHNIYGKLGAVDRAQAVLIATERGWI
;
A
#
# COMPACT_ATOMS: atom_id res chain seq x y z
N MET A 1 67.38 24.90 -18.77
CA MET A 1 66.18 24.05 -18.62
C MET A 1 65.82 24.00 -17.14
N THR A 2 64.69 24.63 -16.81
CA THR A 2 63.75 24.37 -15.69
C THR A 2 64.24 23.82 -14.34
N PRO A 3 64.01 24.55 -13.22
CA PRO A 3 63.76 24.01 -11.87
C PRO A 3 62.24 23.65 -11.73
N PRO A 4 61.63 23.27 -10.57
CA PRO A 4 62.11 23.31 -9.19
C PRO A 4 61.74 22.12 -8.26
N THR A 5 62.24 22.28 -7.03
CA THR A 5 61.96 21.74 -5.69
C THR A 5 60.54 21.25 -5.37
N LEU A 6 60.46 20.14 -4.60
CA LEU A 6 59.28 19.74 -3.81
C LEU A 6 59.73 19.39 -2.38
N THR A 7 59.32 20.21 -1.42
CA THR A 7 59.31 19.88 0.02
C THR A 7 57.87 19.93 0.50
N ALA A 8 57.43 18.81 1.08
CA ALA A 8 56.12 18.63 1.67
C ALA A 8 55.98 19.41 2.98
N SER A 9 54.79 19.97 3.22
CA SER A 9 54.34 20.30 4.57
C SER A 9 52.85 20.07 4.68
N LEU A 10 52.49 19.22 5.65
CA LEU A 10 51.13 18.87 6.05
C LEU A 10 50.51 20.06 6.78
N THR A 11 49.37 20.56 6.31
CA THR A 11 48.39 21.22 7.19
C THR A 11 46.98 20.77 6.82
N SER A 12 46.40 20.08 7.80
CA SER A 12 44.98 19.79 7.96
C SER A 12 44.15 21.07 7.88
N THR A 13 43.12 21.07 7.03
CA THR A 13 41.86 21.80 7.27
C THR A 13 40.73 21.03 6.63
N ALA A 14 40.01 20.27 7.46
CA ALA A 14 38.68 19.78 7.14
C ALA A 14 37.73 20.98 7.09
N ALA A 15 37.45 21.47 5.88
CA ALA A 15 36.39 22.44 5.66
C ALA A 15 35.05 21.69 5.65
N THR A 16 34.38 21.68 6.79
CA THR A 16 32.96 21.38 6.91
C THR A 16 32.17 22.39 6.07
N ALA A 17 31.63 21.95 4.94
CA ALA A 17 30.64 22.71 4.18
C ALA A 17 29.30 22.66 4.94
N ASP A 18 29.18 23.50 5.97
CA ASP A 18 27.91 23.90 6.56
C ASP A 18 27.24 24.89 5.60
N ALA A 19 26.57 24.35 4.57
CA ALA A 19 25.72 25.13 3.70
C ALA A 19 24.32 25.22 4.35
N GLY A 20 24.22 26.04 5.40
CA GLY A 20 22.94 26.39 5.99
C GLY A 20 21.98 26.97 4.94
N PHE A 21 20.71 26.58 5.01
CA PHE A 21 19.65 27.15 4.17
C PHE A 21 19.70 28.68 4.31
N PRO A 22 19.78 29.45 3.20
CA PRO A 22 19.65 30.90 3.31
C PRO A 22 18.29 31.18 3.93
N ARG A 23 18.29 31.77 5.13
CA ARG A 23 17.10 32.29 5.81
C ARG A 23 16.55 33.46 4.98
N HIS A 24 15.97 33.14 3.83
CA HIS A 24 15.18 34.09 3.08
C HIS A 24 13.99 34.43 3.96
N HIS A 25 13.85 35.72 4.27
CA HIS A 25 12.62 36.30 4.78
C HIS A 25 11.42 35.72 4.00
N ASN A 26 10.29 35.54 4.71
CA ASN A 26 9.03 34.91 4.29
C ASN A 26 8.41 35.41 2.96
N GLU A 27 9.09 36.27 2.21
CA GLU A 27 8.73 36.78 0.91
C GLU A 27 8.71 35.65 -0.14
N GLY A 28 7.51 35.16 -0.43
CA GLY A 28 7.26 34.19 -1.50
C GLY A 28 6.90 32.78 -1.03
N HIS A 29 6.97 32.46 0.27
CA HIS A 29 6.59 31.14 0.81
C HIS A 29 5.14 30.77 0.40
N GLY A 30 4.18 31.68 0.64
CA GLY A 30 2.77 31.45 0.28
C GLY A 30 2.54 31.31 -1.24
N ARG A 31 3.31 32.03 -2.07
CA ARG A 31 3.22 31.93 -3.54
C ARG A 31 3.72 30.57 -4.04
N ARG A 32 4.84 30.07 -3.49
CA ARG A 32 5.40 28.75 -3.84
C ARG A 32 4.45 27.60 -3.49
N LEU A 33 3.87 27.61 -2.29
CA LEU A 33 2.88 26.61 -1.90
C LEU A 33 1.63 26.65 -2.78
N THR A 34 1.14 27.85 -3.13
CA THR A 34 -0.02 28.00 -4.02
C THR A 34 0.23 27.37 -5.39
N ALA A 35 1.38 27.68 -6.01
CA ALA A 35 1.77 27.09 -7.29
C ALA A 35 1.95 25.56 -7.19
N ALA A 36 2.53 25.06 -6.09
CA ALA A 36 2.70 23.63 -5.85
C ALA A 36 1.36 22.90 -5.70
N PHE A 37 0.39 23.48 -5.00
CA PHE A 37 -0.95 22.92 -4.92
C PHE A 37 -1.62 22.82 -6.30
N GLU A 38 -1.47 23.84 -7.16
CA GLU A 38 -2.00 23.82 -8.53
C GLU A 38 -1.34 22.73 -9.39
N ALA A 39 -0.02 22.59 -9.31
CA ALA A 39 0.71 21.55 -10.04
C ALA A 39 0.23 20.13 -9.68
N LEU A 40 -0.18 19.92 -8.42
CA LEU A 40 -0.66 18.64 -7.91
C LEU A 40 -2.12 18.34 -8.19
N GLU A 41 -2.92 19.28 -8.70
CA GLU A 41 -4.32 19.02 -9.04
C GLU A 41 -4.50 17.92 -10.09
N ALA A 42 -3.45 17.66 -10.88
CA ALA A 42 -3.42 16.61 -11.88
C ALA A 42 -2.17 15.71 -11.75
N PHE A 43 -1.83 15.36 -10.50
CA PHE A 43 -0.81 14.37 -10.16
C PHE A 43 -1.02 13.06 -10.93
N PRO A 44 0.01 12.51 -11.60
CA PRO A 44 -0.14 11.38 -12.52
C PRO A 44 -0.29 10.04 -11.79
N VAL A 45 -1.01 9.12 -12.43
CA VAL A 45 -1.18 7.71 -12.01
C VAL A 45 -0.04 6.86 -12.57
N LEU A 46 0.41 5.82 -11.86
CA LEU A 46 1.35 4.86 -12.44
C LEU A 46 0.70 4.11 -13.61
N ALA A 47 1.37 4.06 -14.76
CA ALA A 47 0.83 3.41 -15.96
C ALA A 47 0.37 1.96 -15.69
N GLU A 48 1.13 1.20 -14.91
CA GLU A 48 0.76 -0.17 -14.53
C GLU A 48 -0.50 -0.23 -13.63
N SER A 49 -0.64 0.68 -12.67
CA SER A 49 -1.84 0.76 -11.83
C SER A 49 -3.08 1.07 -12.66
N ARG A 50 -2.98 2.03 -13.59
CA ARG A 50 -4.05 2.32 -14.56
C ARG A 50 -4.37 1.09 -15.40
N ASN A 51 -3.36 0.45 -15.98
CA ASN A 51 -3.53 -0.70 -16.85
C ASN A 51 -4.20 -1.87 -16.09
N ARG A 52 -3.86 -2.07 -14.81
CA ARG A 52 -4.51 -3.05 -13.94
C ARG A 52 -6.00 -2.79 -13.80
N VAL A 53 -6.42 -1.54 -13.56
CA VAL A 53 -7.85 -1.19 -13.53
C VAL A 53 -8.50 -1.48 -14.88
N LEU A 54 -7.89 -1.05 -15.99
CA LEU A 54 -8.47 -1.24 -17.33
C LEU A 54 -8.60 -2.73 -17.72
N ARG A 55 -7.65 -3.58 -17.32
CA ARG A 55 -7.70 -5.03 -17.55
C ARG A 55 -8.87 -5.72 -16.83
N LEU A 56 -9.34 -5.20 -15.70
CA LEU A 56 -10.52 -5.77 -15.04
C LEU A 56 -11.78 -5.70 -15.93
N PHE A 57 -11.86 -4.70 -16.81
CA PHE A 57 -13.00 -4.49 -17.70
C PHE A 57 -12.87 -5.20 -19.05
N THR A 58 -11.82 -5.99 -19.27
CA THR A 58 -11.80 -6.95 -20.38
C THR A 58 -12.58 -8.22 -20.03
N GLN A 59 -12.93 -8.41 -18.76
CA GLN A 59 -13.82 -9.47 -18.28
C GLN A 59 -15.28 -8.98 -18.32
N GLU A 60 -16.26 -9.88 -18.49
CA GLU A 60 -17.66 -9.50 -18.69
C GLU A 60 -18.24 -8.65 -17.52
N ARG A 61 -17.83 -8.90 -16.27
CA ARG A 61 -18.17 -8.10 -15.08
C ARG A 61 -17.10 -8.23 -13.97
N PRO A 62 -16.24 -7.23 -13.74
CA PRO A 62 -15.25 -7.29 -12.66
C PRO A 62 -15.90 -7.23 -11.28
N ALA A 63 -15.33 -7.93 -10.31
CA ALA A 63 -15.82 -7.87 -8.93
C ALA A 63 -15.45 -6.52 -8.28
N THR A 64 -16.36 -5.97 -7.46
CA THR A 64 -16.13 -4.70 -6.74
C THR A 64 -14.83 -4.73 -5.94
N ALA A 65 -14.52 -5.85 -5.28
CA ALA A 65 -13.30 -6.02 -4.50
C ALA A 65 -12.02 -5.90 -5.36
N GLU A 66 -12.05 -6.39 -6.60
CA GLU A 66 -10.91 -6.28 -7.52
C GLU A 66 -10.70 -4.84 -7.98
N ILE A 67 -11.80 -4.11 -8.24
CA ILE A 67 -11.75 -2.68 -8.57
C ILE A 67 -11.16 -1.89 -7.40
N VAL A 68 -11.66 -2.12 -6.18
CA VAL A 68 -11.16 -1.46 -4.96
C VAL A 68 -9.66 -1.72 -4.79
N ALA A 69 -9.23 -2.98 -4.84
CA ALA A 69 -7.82 -3.33 -4.70
C ALA A 69 -6.92 -2.71 -5.79
N ALA A 70 -7.42 -2.59 -7.03
CA ALA A 70 -6.70 -1.93 -8.10
C ALA A 70 -6.61 -0.40 -7.89
N VAL A 71 -7.68 0.24 -7.44
CA VAL A 71 -7.71 1.68 -7.14
C VAL A 71 -6.81 2.01 -5.95
N GLU A 72 -6.86 1.22 -4.87
CA GLU A 72 -6.05 1.42 -3.67
C GLU A 72 -4.56 1.10 -3.87
N SER A 73 -4.18 0.50 -5.00
CA SER A 73 -2.77 0.29 -5.33
C SER A 73 -2.02 1.56 -5.76
N ASP A 74 -2.74 2.68 -5.93
CA ASP A 74 -2.21 3.94 -6.41
C ASP A 74 -2.90 5.16 -5.77
N VAL A 75 -2.08 6.03 -5.19
CA VAL A 75 -2.51 7.26 -4.51
C VAL A 75 -3.35 8.15 -5.43
N ALA A 76 -2.92 8.36 -6.69
CA ALA A 76 -3.62 9.25 -7.61
C ALA A 76 -4.97 8.66 -8.04
N LEU A 77 -5.07 7.34 -8.23
CA LEU A 77 -6.35 6.67 -8.51
C LEU A 77 -7.31 6.76 -7.32
N ALA A 78 -6.84 6.53 -6.09
CA ALA A 78 -7.65 6.65 -4.88
C ALA A 78 -8.21 8.08 -4.72
N ILE A 79 -7.37 9.10 -4.85
CA ILE A 79 -7.78 10.51 -4.82
C ILE A 79 -8.81 10.79 -5.92
N ALA A 80 -8.51 10.44 -7.16
CA ALA A 80 -9.38 10.73 -8.29
C ALA A 80 -10.75 10.07 -8.13
N THR A 81 -10.78 8.82 -7.65
CA THR A 81 -12.02 8.06 -7.40
C THR A 81 -12.85 8.71 -6.28
N LEU A 82 -12.24 9.03 -5.15
CA LEU A 82 -12.91 9.75 -4.05
C LEU A 82 -13.47 11.11 -4.49
N ARG A 83 -12.68 11.88 -5.26
CA ARG A 83 -13.09 13.19 -5.78
C ARG A 83 -14.25 13.08 -6.78
N LEU A 84 -14.29 12.03 -7.60
CA LEU A 84 -15.42 11.80 -8.51
C LEU A 84 -16.67 11.39 -7.71
N ALA A 85 -16.56 10.45 -6.78
CA ALA A 85 -17.67 10.01 -5.96
C ALA A 85 -18.29 11.14 -5.14
N ASN A 86 -17.47 11.96 -4.47
CA ASN A 86 -17.95 13.10 -3.69
C ASN A 86 -18.59 14.23 -4.56
N ARG A 87 -18.27 14.29 -5.86
CA ARG A 87 -18.96 15.19 -6.81
C ARG A 87 -20.30 14.63 -7.27
N VAL A 88 -20.38 13.32 -7.53
CA VAL A 88 -21.60 12.64 -7.99
C VAL A 88 -22.64 12.51 -6.88
N ASP A 89 -22.21 12.20 -5.65
CA ASP A 89 -23.06 12.01 -4.48
C ASP A 89 -23.59 13.33 -3.90
N GLY A 90 -23.85 14.36 -4.70
CA GLY A 90 -24.16 15.74 -4.28
C GLY A 90 -25.30 15.94 -3.27
N ARG A 91 -25.99 14.88 -2.86
CA ARG A 91 -26.97 14.79 -1.76
C ARG A 91 -26.34 14.57 -0.37
N SER A 92 -25.09 14.12 -0.30
CA SER A 92 -24.31 13.75 0.90
C SER A 92 -22.90 14.36 0.86
N ARG A 93 -22.80 15.66 0.51
CA ARG A 93 -21.53 16.41 0.36
C ARG A 93 -20.49 16.03 1.44
N GLY A 94 -19.37 15.44 1.01
CA GLY A 94 -18.21 15.14 1.85
C GLY A 94 -18.33 13.89 2.73
N ARG A 95 -19.25 12.95 2.42
CA ARG A 95 -19.42 11.70 3.19
C ARG A 95 -18.76 10.46 2.58
N VAL A 96 -18.27 10.51 1.35
CA VAL A 96 -17.59 9.35 0.77
C VAL A 96 -16.14 9.38 1.21
N ASP A 97 -15.84 8.58 2.22
CA ASP A 97 -14.59 8.53 2.98
C ASP A 97 -13.80 7.23 2.81
N SER A 98 -14.24 6.34 1.93
CA SER A 98 -13.49 5.14 1.54
C SER A 98 -13.60 4.83 0.06
N VAL A 99 -12.63 4.08 -0.47
CA VAL A 99 -12.66 3.62 -1.87
C VAL A 99 -13.80 2.63 -2.08
N VAL A 100 -14.06 1.73 -1.13
CA VAL A 100 -15.20 0.80 -1.16
C VAL A 100 -16.51 1.54 -1.36
N ARG A 101 -16.75 2.58 -0.55
CA ARG A 101 -17.96 3.42 -0.68
C ARG A 101 -17.96 4.22 -1.97
N ALA A 102 -16.81 4.74 -2.41
CA ALA A 102 -16.69 5.47 -3.67
C ALA A 102 -17.05 4.60 -4.88
N VAL A 103 -16.52 3.38 -4.95
CA VAL A 103 -16.84 2.41 -6.01
C VAL A 103 -18.29 1.95 -5.93
N SER A 104 -18.92 1.94 -4.75
CA SER A 104 -20.34 1.62 -4.61
C SER A 104 -21.26 2.75 -5.09
N VAL A 105 -20.85 4.00 -4.89
CA VAL A 105 -21.56 5.20 -5.38
C VAL A 105 -21.39 5.37 -6.88
N LEU A 106 -20.21 5.04 -7.40
CA LEU A 106 -19.88 5.10 -8.82
C LEU A 106 -20.33 3.83 -9.53
N SER A 107 -20.57 3.89 -10.83
CA SER A 107 -20.66 2.65 -11.62
C SER A 107 -19.26 2.12 -11.91
N PRO A 108 -19.06 0.80 -12.09
CA PRO A 108 -17.78 0.25 -12.56
C PRO A 108 -17.29 0.96 -13.84
N ALA A 109 -18.20 1.25 -14.77
CA ALA A 109 -17.90 2.00 -15.99
C ALA A 109 -17.39 3.44 -15.72
N ALA A 110 -17.86 4.10 -14.66
CA ALA A 110 -17.35 5.42 -14.28
C ALA A 110 -15.91 5.34 -13.75
N VAL A 111 -15.57 4.29 -12.99
CA VAL A 111 -14.19 4.04 -12.53
C VAL A 111 -13.28 3.72 -13.72
N GLN A 112 -13.74 2.90 -14.67
CA GLN A 112 -13.02 2.63 -15.91
C GLN A 112 -12.76 3.91 -16.71
N ALA A 113 -13.80 4.72 -16.93
CA ALA A 113 -13.68 5.98 -17.67
C ALA A 113 -12.71 6.97 -16.99
N LEU A 114 -12.70 7.00 -15.65
CA LEU A 114 -11.74 7.77 -14.88
C LEU A 114 -10.31 7.29 -15.12
N ALA A 115 -10.06 5.98 -15.05
CA ALA A 115 -8.74 5.40 -15.31
C ALA A 115 -8.28 5.65 -16.75
N SER A 116 -9.16 5.52 -17.75
CA SER A 116 -8.83 5.77 -19.16
C SER A 116 -8.39 7.21 -19.44
N ARG A 117 -8.86 8.18 -18.66
CA ARG A 117 -8.55 9.61 -18.81
C ARG A 117 -7.42 10.09 -17.91
N ALA A 118 -6.92 9.23 -17.01
CA ALA A 118 -5.87 9.60 -16.08
C ALA A 118 -4.55 9.87 -16.81
N ARG A 119 -3.91 10.99 -16.49
CA ARG A 119 -2.52 11.21 -16.90
C ARG A 119 -1.65 10.16 -16.23
N THR A 120 -0.73 9.58 -16.97
CA THR A 120 0.16 8.55 -16.44
C THR A 120 1.62 8.96 -16.43
N PHE A 121 2.38 8.34 -15.54
CA PHE A 121 3.82 8.30 -15.62
C PHE A 121 4.28 6.84 -15.79
N ASP A 122 5.38 6.64 -16.50
CA ASP A 122 6.07 5.36 -16.62
C ASP A 122 7.39 5.41 -15.84
N PHE A 123 7.70 4.36 -15.09
CA PHE A 123 8.91 4.28 -14.30
C PHE A 123 10.19 4.25 -15.16
N PHE A 124 10.13 3.57 -16.30
CA PHE A 124 11.28 3.40 -17.20
C PHE A 124 11.50 4.61 -18.10
N GLU A 125 10.45 5.40 -18.33
CA GLU A 125 10.50 6.62 -19.15
C GLU A 125 10.52 7.87 -18.25
N ARG A 126 11.63 8.06 -17.50
CA ARG A 126 11.82 9.17 -16.55
C ARG A 126 11.90 10.54 -17.23
N SER A 127 10.78 10.99 -17.78
CA SER A 127 10.63 12.27 -18.49
C SER A 127 9.51 13.08 -17.84
N GLY A 128 9.83 14.29 -17.36
CA GLY A 128 8.83 15.26 -16.89
C GLY A 128 9.07 15.79 -15.47
N ILE A 129 8.14 16.63 -15.01
CA ILE A 129 8.20 17.45 -13.78
C ILE A 129 8.39 16.62 -12.48
N TRP A 130 8.17 15.30 -12.54
CA TRP A 130 8.01 14.44 -11.36
C TRP A 130 9.07 13.33 -11.23
N GLU A 131 10.33 13.55 -11.65
CA GLU A 131 11.45 12.59 -11.65
C GLU A 131 11.46 11.55 -10.50
N GLY A 132 10.86 10.36 -10.71
CA GLY A 132 10.82 9.23 -9.77
C GLY A 132 10.08 9.45 -8.43
N THR A 133 9.62 10.66 -8.16
CA THR A 133 8.93 11.04 -6.91
C THR A 133 7.58 10.31 -6.73
N PRO A 134 6.73 10.17 -7.78
CA PRO A 134 5.44 9.49 -7.67
C PRO A 134 5.55 8.01 -7.27
N GLU A 135 6.56 7.29 -7.76
CA GLU A 135 6.68 5.86 -7.48
C GLU A 135 7.08 5.60 -6.03
N ARG A 136 8.12 6.29 -5.52
CA ARG A 136 8.54 6.15 -4.12
C ARG A 136 7.42 6.54 -3.17
N PHE A 137 6.72 7.62 -3.50
CA PHE A 137 5.56 8.07 -2.75
C PHE A 137 4.46 7.00 -2.69
N ARG A 138 4.12 6.41 -3.85
CA ARG A 138 3.14 5.33 -3.96
C ARG A 138 3.55 4.10 -3.13
N LEU A 139 4.80 3.67 -3.22
CA LEU A 139 5.31 2.50 -2.50
C LEU A 139 5.18 2.68 -0.98
N HIS A 140 5.60 3.83 -0.47
CA HIS A 140 5.47 4.15 0.95
C HIS A 140 3.99 4.22 1.37
N GLY A 141 3.14 4.94 0.63
CA GLY A 141 1.70 5.01 0.95
C GLY A 141 1.01 3.65 0.99
N VAL A 142 1.31 2.75 0.04
CA VAL A 142 0.78 1.37 0.04
C VAL A 142 1.31 0.56 1.22
N ALA A 143 2.56 0.75 1.62
CA ALA A 143 3.11 0.09 2.80
C ALA A 143 2.44 0.55 4.09
N THR A 144 2.26 1.86 4.25
CA THR A 144 1.55 2.46 5.39
C THR A 144 0.10 2.01 5.44
N GLN A 145 -0.58 1.96 4.28
CA GLN A 145 -1.91 1.38 4.17
C GLN A 145 -1.97 -0.08 4.64
N ARG A 146 -1.03 -0.94 4.23
CA ARG A 146 -0.98 -2.34 4.65
C ARG A 146 -0.72 -2.48 6.16
N ALA A 147 0.14 -1.63 6.71
CA ALA A 147 0.38 -1.60 8.14
C ALA A 147 -0.88 -1.19 8.91
N ALA A 148 -1.57 -0.15 8.43
CA ALA A 148 -2.84 0.29 8.99
C ALA A 148 -3.93 -0.79 8.89
N ASP A 149 -3.96 -1.53 7.79
CA ASP A 149 -4.90 -2.66 7.61
C ASP A 149 -4.67 -3.78 8.64
N ARG A 150 -3.40 -4.13 8.89
CA ARG A 150 -3.02 -5.12 9.91
C ARG A 150 -3.36 -4.65 11.33
N LEU A 151 -3.15 -3.36 11.62
CA LEU A 151 -3.52 -2.74 12.89
C LEU A 151 -5.04 -2.73 13.09
N ALA A 152 -5.80 -2.38 12.05
CA ALA A 152 -7.26 -2.38 12.08
C ALA A 152 -7.81 -3.77 12.39
N ALA A 153 -7.22 -4.82 11.79
CA ALA A 153 -7.58 -6.20 12.05
C ALA A 153 -7.28 -6.63 13.50
N GLU A 154 -6.15 -6.20 14.07
CA GLU A 154 -5.79 -6.48 15.47
C GLU A 154 -6.78 -5.83 16.46
N LEU A 155 -7.19 -4.59 16.17
CA LEU A 155 -8.04 -3.80 17.05
C LEU A 155 -9.54 -4.03 16.84
N GLY A 156 -9.93 -4.71 15.76
CA GLY A 156 -11.34 -4.76 15.34
C GLY A 156 -11.88 -3.36 15.00
N TYR A 157 -11.05 -2.50 14.40
CA TYR A 157 -11.39 -1.10 14.15
C TYR A 157 -12.53 -0.97 13.12
N GLU A 158 -13.63 -0.32 13.51
CA GLU A 158 -14.86 -0.25 12.72
C GLU A 158 -14.67 0.49 11.38
N ASP A 159 -13.94 1.61 11.40
CA ASP A 159 -13.72 2.48 10.24
C ASP A 159 -12.49 2.04 9.40
N ARG A 160 -12.28 0.73 9.26
CA ARG A 160 -11.14 0.12 8.56
C ARG A 160 -10.92 0.67 7.15
N ASP A 161 -11.97 0.74 6.33
CA ASP A 161 -11.86 1.21 4.95
C ASP A 161 -11.45 2.69 4.84
N ARG A 162 -11.88 3.53 5.80
CA ARG A 162 -11.47 4.94 5.88
C ARG A 162 -10.00 5.04 6.32
N LEU A 163 -9.60 4.24 7.32
CA LEU A 163 -8.22 4.22 7.80
C LEU A 163 -7.25 3.78 6.70
N ILE A 164 -7.61 2.79 5.90
CA ILE A 164 -6.83 2.30 4.74
C ILE A 164 -6.54 3.46 3.78
N VAL A 165 -7.58 4.15 3.30
CA VAL A 165 -7.37 5.24 2.33
C VAL A 165 -6.69 6.44 2.97
N THR A 166 -6.96 6.76 4.23
CA THR A 166 -6.30 7.87 4.93
C THR A 166 -4.82 7.60 5.11
N SER A 167 -4.45 6.36 5.41
CA SER A 167 -3.05 5.90 5.52
C SER A 167 -2.32 5.93 4.17
N LEU A 168 -3.01 5.59 3.07
CA LEU A 168 -2.46 5.73 1.72
C LEU A 168 -2.15 7.19 1.36
N LEU A 169 -2.96 8.12 1.87
CA LEU A 169 -2.90 9.54 1.54
C LEU A 169 -2.17 10.40 2.58
N HIS A 170 -1.72 9.83 3.71
CA HIS A 170 -1.23 10.61 4.86
C HIS A 170 -0.10 11.59 4.51
N ASP A 171 0.73 11.19 3.57
CA ASP A 171 1.99 11.86 3.29
C ASP A 171 1.92 12.83 2.10
N ILE A 172 0.73 13.06 1.52
CA ILE A 172 0.59 13.82 0.25
C ILE A 172 1.16 15.24 0.30
N GLY A 173 1.32 15.82 1.50
CA GLY A 173 2.00 17.09 1.68
C GLY A 173 3.49 17.06 1.30
N LYS A 174 4.17 15.90 1.40
CA LYS A 174 5.57 15.75 0.95
C LYS A 174 5.71 16.01 -0.55
N LEU A 175 4.68 15.71 -1.36
CA LEU A 175 4.66 16.04 -2.79
C LEU A 175 4.61 17.56 -3.01
N VAL A 176 3.83 18.27 -2.19
CA VAL A 176 3.72 19.74 -2.25
C VAL A 176 5.04 20.37 -1.86
N LEU A 177 5.65 19.93 -0.75
CA LEU A 177 6.92 20.44 -0.28
C LEU A 177 8.05 20.17 -1.28
N SER A 178 8.08 18.99 -1.89
CA SER A 178 9.05 18.64 -2.94
C SER A 178 8.96 19.58 -4.14
N HIS A 179 7.75 19.98 -4.54
CA HIS A 179 7.55 20.90 -5.65
C HIS A 179 7.82 22.37 -5.26
N ALA A 180 7.43 22.77 -4.04
CA ALA A 180 7.56 24.14 -3.57
C ALA A 180 9.01 24.53 -3.19
N TYR A 181 9.82 23.57 -2.73
CA TYR A 181 11.17 23.81 -2.22
C TYR A 181 12.20 22.91 -2.93
N PRO A 182 12.95 23.46 -3.90
CA PRO A 182 14.09 22.76 -4.49
C PRO A 182 15.06 22.30 -3.39
N GLY A 183 15.39 21.00 -3.37
CA GLY A 183 16.27 20.41 -2.35
C GLY A 183 15.56 19.63 -1.25
N TYR A 184 14.23 19.75 -1.11
CA TYR A 184 13.43 18.84 -0.30
C TYR A 184 13.39 17.43 -0.95
N PRO A 185 13.45 16.33 -0.19
CA PRO A 185 13.62 16.25 1.26
C PRO A 185 15.08 16.39 1.74
N ARG A 186 16.07 16.12 0.89
CA ARG A 186 17.48 15.91 1.30
C ARG A 186 18.07 17.06 2.12
N GLN A 187 17.92 18.31 1.67
CA GLN A 187 18.51 19.47 2.34
C GLN A 187 17.74 19.86 3.62
N VAL A 188 16.44 19.55 3.68
CA VAL A 188 15.60 19.88 4.84
C VAL A 188 15.76 18.84 5.94
N HIS A 189 15.64 17.56 5.58
CA HIS A 189 15.77 16.46 6.54
C HIS A 189 17.22 16.25 7.01
N GLY A 190 18.20 16.53 6.14
CA GLY A 190 19.62 16.41 6.48
C GLY A 190 19.99 15.02 6.99
N ASP A 191 20.46 14.95 8.23
CA ASP A 191 20.87 13.73 8.92
C ASP A 191 19.74 13.02 9.69
N ALA A 192 18.51 13.53 9.62
CA ALA A 192 17.36 12.93 10.29
C ALA A 192 17.10 11.50 9.81
N LYS A 193 17.05 10.58 10.77
CA LYS A 193 16.92 9.14 10.54
C LYS A 193 15.49 8.68 10.73
N THR A 194 14.79 9.19 11.74
CA THR A 194 13.42 8.77 12.07
C THR A 194 12.36 9.73 11.51
N PRO A 195 11.10 9.28 11.37
CA PRO A 195 9.98 10.16 10.99
C PRO A 195 9.85 11.39 11.91
N GLU A 196 10.04 11.20 13.23
CA GLU A 196 9.93 12.27 14.23
C GLU A 196 11.01 13.34 14.05
N GLU A 197 12.24 12.92 13.76
CA GLU A 197 13.33 13.85 13.47
C GLU A 197 13.03 14.64 12.19
N ARG A 198 12.54 13.97 11.14
CA ARG A 198 12.21 14.60 9.84
C ARG A 198 11.14 15.67 9.99
N ILE A 199 10.07 15.42 10.74
CA ILE A 199 9.04 16.44 10.95
C ILE A 199 9.56 17.63 11.77
N HIS A 200 10.39 17.38 12.78
CA HIS A 200 11.00 18.47 13.54
C HIS A 200 11.92 19.33 12.65
N ARG A 201 12.66 18.71 11.74
CA ARG A 201 13.46 19.41 10.72
C ARG A 201 12.56 20.27 9.82
N GLU A 202 11.45 19.74 9.31
CA GLU A 202 10.51 20.51 8.47
C GLU A 202 9.96 21.74 9.18
N ARG A 203 9.43 21.56 10.40
CA ARG A 203 8.89 22.67 11.21
C ARG A 203 9.93 23.76 11.44
N ARG A 204 11.18 23.38 11.73
CA ARG A 204 12.26 24.33 12.02
C ARG A 204 12.74 25.07 10.77
N GLU A 205 12.94 24.38 9.65
CA GLU A 205 13.53 24.96 8.44
C GLU A 205 12.49 25.65 7.54
N LEU A 206 11.24 25.16 7.51
CA LEU A 206 10.18 25.65 6.61
C LEU A 206 9.07 26.41 7.34
N GLY A 207 8.95 26.28 8.67
CA GLY A 207 7.84 26.85 9.46
C GLY A 207 6.51 26.10 9.30
N VAL A 208 6.47 25.06 8.46
CA VAL A 208 5.34 24.17 8.22
C VAL A 208 5.87 22.74 8.07
N ASP A 209 5.02 21.75 8.31
CA ASP A 209 5.33 20.34 8.06
C ASP A 209 4.45 19.74 6.95
N HIS A 210 4.84 18.57 6.48
CA HIS A 210 4.11 17.86 5.43
C HIS A 210 2.70 17.45 5.87
N ALA A 211 2.46 17.17 7.16
CA ALA A 211 1.15 16.79 7.66
C ALA A 211 0.16 17.95 7.50
N LEU A 212 0.53 19.15 7.96
CA LEU A 212 -0.26 20.37 7.83
C LEU A 212 -0.55 20.70 6.35
N VAL A 213 0.50 20.68 5.52
CA VAL A 213 0.36 20.97 4.08
C VAL A 213 -0.53 19.93 3.39
N GLY A 214 -0.41 18.65 3.77
CA GLY A 214 -1.25 17.56 3.26
C GLY A 214 -2.72 17.73 3.63
N GLY A 215 -3.02 18.13 4.87
CA GLY A 215 -4.37 18.43 5.33
C GLY A 215 -5.03 19.58 4.54
N VAL A 216 -4.27 20.63 4.23
CA VAL A 216 -4.74 21.73 3.36
C VAL A 216 -5.04 21.23 1.95
N LEU A 217 -4.16 20.41 1.36
CA LEU A 217 -4.36 19.83 0.03
C LEU A 217 -5.60 18.93 -0.01
N ALA A 218 -5.79 18.06 0.97
CA ALA A 218 -6.95 17.18 1.07
C ALA A 218 -8.27 17.96 1.07
N ARG A 219 -8.35 19.07 1.81
CA ARG A 219 -9.53 19.97 1.80
C ARG A 219 -9.72 20.64 0.44
N ARG A 220 -8.65 21.12 -0.19
CA ARG A 220 -8.71 21.73 -1.54
C ARG A 220 -9.20 20.74 -2.59
N TRP A 221 -8.87 19.46 -2.45
CA TRP A 221 -9.40 18.40 -3.30
C TRP A 221 -10.86 18.02 -3.01
N GLY A 222 -11.45 18.55 -1.94
CA GLY A 222 -12.82 18.25 -1.53
C GLY A 222 -12.96 16.88 -0.86
N LEU A 223 -11.88 16.36 -0.27
CA LEU A 223 -11.93 15.13 0.53
C LEU A 223 -12.68 15.38 1.86
N PRO A 224 -13.29 14.34 2.46
CA PRO A 224 -13.98 14.44 3.74
C PRO A 224 -13.13 15.08 4.84
N LYS A 225 -13.78 15.86 5.72
CA LYS A 225 -13.12 16.54 6.85
C LYS A 225 -12.37 15.57 7.76
N ALA A 226 -12.92 14.36 7.98
CA ALA A 226 -12.28 13.32 8.77
C ALA A 226 -10.89 12.98 8.20
N ILE A 227 -10.82 12.56 6.93
CA ILE A 227 -9.57 12.28 6.22
C ILE A 227 -8.61 13.46 6.31
N ALA A 228 -9.05 14.66 5.93
CA ALA A 228 -8.18 15.84 5.92
C ALA A 228 -7.64 16.20 7.32
N SER A 229 -8.44 16.02 8.38
CA SER A 229 -8.02 16.31 9.75
C SER A 229 -7.07 15.24 10.30
N THR A 230 -7.29 13.96 9.96
CA THR A 230 -6.36 12.87 10.28
C THR A 230 -5.01 13.10 9.61
N ILE A 231 -5.00 13.45 8.31
CA ILE A 231 -3.77 13.82 7.58
C ILE A 231 -3.07 15.01 8.24
N GLU A 232 -3.79 16.03 8.68
CA GLU A 232 -3.17 17.18 9.35
C GLU A 232 -2.56 16.84 10.70
N ARG A 233 -3.19 15.95 11.47
CA ARG A 233 -2.86 15.71 12.88
C ARG A 233 -1.99 14.47 13.14
N HIS A 234 -1.67 13.65 12.14
CA HIS A 234 -0.99 12.37 12.40
C HIS A 234 0.42 12.50 13.02
N HIS A 235 1.05 13.67 12.98
CA HIS A 235 2.28 13.94 13.74
C HIS A 235 2.13 15.06 14.79
N SER A 236 0.90 15.34 15.22
CA SER A 236 0.66 16.24 16.35
C SER A 236 1.02 15.56 17.68
N ASP A 237 1.46 16.36 18.66
CA ASP A 237 1.82 15.83 19.98
C ASP A 237 0.57 15.32 20.74
N ASP A 238 -0.61 15.84 20.39
CA ASP A 238 -1.94 15.45 20.87
C ASP A 238 -2.68 14.53 19.87
N ALA A 239 -1.95 13.82 18.99
CA ALA A 239 -2.55 12.87 18.08
C ALA A 239 -3.24 11.73 18.85
N ASP A 240 -4.51 11.51 18.56
CA ASP A 240 -5.34 10.46 19.14
C ASP A 240 -6.15 9.73 18.05
N GLY A 241 -6.85 8.67 18.44
CA GLY A 241 -7.73 7.90 17.56
C GLY A 241 -7.09 7.53 16.21
N GLU A 242 -7.75 7.89 15.12
CA GLU A 242 -7.30 7.58 13.76
C GLU A 242 -5.96 8.25 13.39
N ALA A 243 -5.68 9.45 13.91
CA ALA A 243 -4.42 10.14 13.65
C ALA A 243 -3.24 9.40 14.28
N ALA A 244 -3.41 8.90 15.51
CA ALA A 244 -2.41 8.05 16.16
C ALA A 244 -2.27 6.69 15.48
N LEU A 245 -3.35 6.12 14.92
CA LEU A 245 -3.29 4.89 14.13
C LEU A 245 -2.48 5.08 12.85
N VAL A 246 -2.70 6.17 12.12
CA VAL A 246 -1.93 6.52 10.93
C VAL A 246 -0.46 6.75 11.28
N ARG A 247 -0.18 7.45 12.39
CA ARG A 247 1.19 7.63 12.89
C ARG A 247 1.89 6.30 13.15
N LEU A 248 1.21 5.39 13.86
CA LEU A 248 1.77 4.07 14.16
C LEU A 248 2.00 3.26 12.88
N ALA A 249 1.06 3.31 11.94
CA ALA A 249 1.17 2.64 10.64
C ALA A 249 2.37 3.16 9.83
N ASP A 250 2.64 4.47 9.85
CA ASP A 250 3.80 5.09 9.20
C ASP A 250 5.11 4.57 9.80
N MET A 251 5.23 4.59 11.13
CA MET A 251 6.40 4.05 11.83
C MET A 251 6.61 2.56 11.50
N LEU A 252 5.53 1.78 11.43
CA LEU A 252 5.56 0.37 11.08
C LEU A 252 5.97 0.14 9.61
N ALA A 253 5.54 1.00 8.69
CA ALA A 253 5.95 0.94 7.29
C ALA A 253 7.45 1.24 7.14
N HIS A 254 7.95 2.27 7.83
CA HIS A 254 9.38 2.56 7.89
C HIS A 254 10.18 1.39 8.48
N TYR A 255 9.74 0.83 9.60
CA TYR A 255 10.35 -0.37 10.18
C TYR A 255 10.40 -1.54 9.19
N GLY A 256 9.30 -1.83 8.51
CA GLY A 256 9.21 -2.91 7.52
C GLY A 256 10.13 -2.73 6.30
N HIS A 257 10.54 -1.50 6.00
CA HIS A 257 11.53 -1.20 4.95
C HIS A 257 12.97 -1.19 5.47
N GLY A 258 13.19 -1.43 6.76
CA GLY A 258 14.50 -1.38 7.40
C GLY A 258 14.98 0.05 7.73
N ASP A 259 14.08 1.03 7.70
CA ASP A 259 14.41 2.40 8.13
C ASP A 259 14.48 2.51 9.65
N ALA A 260 15.22 3.51 10.13
CA ALA A 260 15.31 3.80 11.55
C ALA A 260 13.98 4.35 12.10
N VAL A 261 13.53 3.80 13.21
CA VAL A 261 12.33 4.22 13.94
C VAL A 261 12.66 4.31 15.43
N SER A 262 12.07 5.27 16.13
CA SER A 262 12.25 5.40 17.58
C SER A 262 11.40 4.34 18.32
N PRO A 263 12.01 3.38 19.06
CA PRO A 263 11.23 2.35 19.74
C PRO A 263 10.34 2.90 20.85
N SER A 264 10.80 3.95 21.56
CA SER A 264 10.03 4.59 22.63
C SER A 264 8.81 5.31 22.07
N GLU A 265 8.98 6.04 20.95
CA GLU A 265 7.88 6.73 20.29
C GLU A 265 6.86 5.72 19.72
N MET A 266 7.33 4.62 19.12
CA MET A 266 6.46 3.58 18.58
C MET A 266 5.61 2.94 19.68
N LEU A 267 6.24 2.58 20.80
CA LEU A 267 5.54 2.03 21.96
C LEU A 267 4.57 3.04 22.58
N SER A 268 4.94 4.32 22.65
CA SER A 268 4.06 5.36 23.18
C SER A 268 2.83 5.55 22.29
N THR A 269 3.01 5.59 20.97
CA THR A 269 1.94 5.74 19.97
C THR A 269 1.03 4.52 19.97
N ALA A 270 1.60 3.30 20.07
CA ALA A 270 0.83 2.07 20.21
C ALA A 270 -0.11 2.09 21.42
N ARG A 271 0.36 2.61 22.57
CA ARG A 271 -0.48 2.74 23.76
C ARG A 271 -1.65 3.71 23.57
N LEU A 272 -1.46 4.80 22.82
CA LEU A 272 -2.53 5.77 22.53
C LEU A 272 -3.72 5.15 21.78
N VAL A 273 -3.45 4.09 21.01
CA VAL A 273 -4.47 3.38 20.21
C VAL A 273 -4.88 2.04 20.84
N GLY A 274 -4.49 1.78 22.09
CA GLY A 274 -4.86 0.58 22.82
C GLY A 274 -4.07 -0.69 22.46
N ILE A 275 -2.92 -0.55 21.80
CA ILE A 275 -2.04 -1.68 21.46
C ILE A 275 -0.94 -1.82 22.52
N GLY A 276 -0.91 -2.98 23.17
CA GLY A 276 0.12 -3.34 24.12
C GLY A 276 1.42 -3.80 23.44
N PRO A 277 2.52 -3.97 24.21
CA PRO A 277 3.79 -4.40 23.64
C PRO A 277 3.77 -5.79 23.00
N ALA A 278 2.86 -6.68 23.42
CA ALA A 278 2.78 -8.03 22.88
C ALA A 278 2.10 -8.03 21.50
N GLU A 279 0.98 -7.32 21.39
CA GLU A 279 0.22 -7.11 20.17
C GLU A 279 1.08 -6.36 19.13
N LEU A 280 1.79 -5.32 19.57
CA LEU A 280 2.71 -4.57 18.70
C LEU A 280 3.80 -5.49 18.12
N ARG A 281 4.40 -6.37 18.93
CA ARG A 281 5.40 -7.34 18.44
C ARG A 281 4.81 -8.31 17.42
N ALA A 282 3.58 -8.77 17.62
CA ALA A 282 2.90 -9.64 16.66
C ALA A 282 2.67 -8.91 15.32
N VAL A 283 2.16 -7.68 15.36
CA VAL A 283 2.01 -6.83 14.16
C VAL A 283 3.35 -6.61 13.47
N MET A 284 4.40 -6.23 14.21
CA MET A 284 5.75 -6.02 13.66
C MET A 284 6.32 -7.27 12.98
N TYR A 285 6.06 -8.45 13.55
CA TYR A 285 6.48 -9.72 12.98
C TYR A 285 5.80 -9.98 11.63
N ASP A 286 4.51 -9.68 11.49
CA ASP A 286 3.73 -9.97 10.28
C ASP A 286 4.00 -9.00 9.11
N LEU A 287 4.51 -7.79 9.36
CA LEU A 287 4.62 -6.72 8.36
C LEU A 287 5.54 -7.01 7.17
N PRO A 288 6.77 -7.53 7.35
CA PRO A 288 7.62 -7.92 6.21
C PRO A 288 6.97 -9.03 5.37
N TYR A 289 6.05 -9.77 5.97
CA TYR A 289 5.32 -10.88 5.38
C TYR A 289 3.88 -10.52 5.04
N ALA A 290 3.54 -9.21 4.95
CA ALA A 290 2.22 -8.72 4.55
C ALA A 290 1.93 -9.20 3.11
N THR A 291 1.46 -10.44 3.05
CA THR A 291 1.02 -11.13 1.85
C THR A 291 -0.24 -10.42 1.39
N ASN A 292 -0.17 -9.83 0.21
CA ASN A 292 -1.34 -9.50 -0.61
C ASN A 292 -2.40 -10.57 -0.41
N GLY A 293 -3.52 -10.30 0.28
CA GLY A 293 -4.74 -11.12 0.25
C GLY A 293 -4.50 -12.62 0.01
N GLY A 294 -3.57 -13.19 0.77
CA GLY A 294 -2.75 -14.29 0.30
C GLY A 294 -3.15 -15.60 0.94
N ARG A 295 -4.39 -16.04 0.72
CA ARG A 295 -4.48 -17.46 0.40
C ARG A 295 -3.69 -17.65 -0.88
N GLN A 296 -2.44 -18.10 -0.73
CA GLN A 296 -1.93 -19.23 -1.50
C GLN A 296 -0.61 -19.70 -0.89
N ARG A 297 -0.48 -21.01 -0.60
CA ARG A 297 -0.85 -22.10 -1.52
C ARG A 297 -1.99 -23.01 -1.03
N ALA A 298 -3.13 -22.90 -1.69
CA ALA A 298 -3.80 -24.07 -2.27
C ALA A 298 -4.08 -23.63 -3.71
N LEU A 299 -3.23 -24.07 -4.65
CA LEU A 299 -3.32 -23.60 -6.03
C LEU A 299 -4.35 -24.49 -6.73
N ASP A 300 -5.49 -23.88 -7.06
CA ASP A 300 -6.70 -24.42 -7.67
C ASP A 300 -7.65 -25.15 -6.69
N PRO A 301 -8.98 -24.93 -6.77
CA PRO A 301 -9.94 -25.75 -6.03
C PRO A 301 -9.83 -27.18 -6.54
N CYS A 302 -9.88 -28.15 -5.61
CA CYS A 302 -9.86 -29.56 -5.99
C CYS A 302 -11.00 -29.80 -7.00
N PRO A 303 -10.70 -30.17 -8.26
CA PRO A 303 -11.74 -30.39 -9.28
C PRO A 303 -12.53 -31.68 -9.02
N LEU A 304 -12.13 -32.42 -7.98
CA LEU A 304 -12.74 -33.67 -7.58
C LEU A 304 -13.88 -33.41 -6.60
N SER A 305 -14.97 -34.14 -6.77
CA SER A 305 -16.02 -34.24 -5.77
C SER A 305 -15.50 -34.84 -4.47
N ALA A 306 -16.21 -34.63 -3.36
CA ALA A 306 -15.87 -35.24 -2.08
C ALA A 306 -15.68 -36.76 -2.20
N ARG A 307 -16.54 -37.41 -3.00
CA ARG A 307 -16.49 -38.86 -3.22
C ARG A 307 -15.29 -39.30 -4.05
N GLU A 308 -14.95 -38.54 -5.09
CA GLU A 308 -13.74 -38.76 -5.89
C GLU A 308 -12.47 -38.52 -5.06
N THR A 309 -12.49 -37.53 -4.16
CA THR A 309 -11.37 -37.23 -3.24
C THR A 309 -11.15 -38.37 -2.24
N GLU A 310 -12.22 -38.92 -1.64
CA GLU A 310 -12.14 -40.07 -0.73
C GLU A 310 -11.61 -41.34 -1.42
N VAL A 311 -12.02 -41.57 -2.68
CA VAL A 311 -11.54 -42.68 -3.51
C VAL A 311 -10.05 -42.49 -3.82
N LEU A 312 -9.62 -41.29 -4.23
CA LEU A 312 -8.22 -40.99 -4.55
C LEU A 312 -7.32 -41.09 -3.31
N LYS A 313 -7.80 -40.67 -2.14
CA LYS A 313 -7.07 -40.78 -0.87
C LYS A 313 -6.80 -42.23 -0.47
N ARG A 314 -7.81 -43.12 -0.56
CA ARG A 314 -7.63 -44.55 -0.28
C ARG A 314 -6.75 -45.25 -1.32
N LEU A 315 -6.78 -44.77 -2.57
CA LEU A 315 -5.88 -45.25 -3.61
C LEU A 315 -4.42 -44.86 -3.34
N GLY A 316 -4.17 -43.64 -2.85
CA GLY A 316 -2.85 -43.17 -2.41
C GLY A 316 -2.28 -43.98 -1.24
N GLN A 317 -3.15 -44.52 -0.39
CA GLN A 317 -2.80 -45.43 0.71
C GLN A 317 -2.47 -46.87 0.27
N GLY A 318 -2.51 -47.19 -1.03
CA GLY A 318 -2.11 -48.51 -1.55
C GLY A 318 -3.24 -49.55 -1.64
N LYS A 319 -4.49 -49.22 -1.27
CA LYS A 319 -5.60 -50.18 -1.24
C LYS A 319 -6.02 -50.67 -2.63
N VAL A 320 -6.48 -51.92 -2.73
CA VAL A 320 -7.00 -52.48 -3.99
C VAL A 320 -8.48 -52.13 -4.18
N TYR A 321 -8.98 -52.14 -5.43
CA TYR A 321 -10.32 -51.62 -5.76
C TYR A 321 -11.46 -52.31 -5.00
N LYS A 322 -11.34 -53.61 -4.70
CA LYS A 322 -12.32 -54.35 -3.90
C LYS A 322 -12.40 -53.85 -2.45
N GLN A 323 -11.27 -53.45 -1.87
CA GLN A 323 -11.21 -52.91 -0.51
C GLN A 323 -11.79 -51.50 -0.45
N ILE A 324 -11.43 -50.64 -1.41
CA ILE A 324 -11.99 -49.27 -1.51
C ILE A 324 -13.51 -49.34 -1.67
N ALA A 325 -14.01 -50.25 -2.52
CA ALA A 325 -15.43 -50.48 -2.73
C ALA A 325 -16.13 -50.91 -1.43
N HIS A 326 -15.56 -51.85 -0.68
CA HIS A 326 -16.13 -52.29 0.59
C HIS A 326 -16.15 -51.18 1.65
N GLU A 327 -15.04 -50.46 1.82
CA GLU A 327 -14.92 -49.41 2.85
C GLU A 327 -15.75 -48.16 2.59
N LEU A 328 -16.08 -47.91 1.33
CA LEU A 328 -16.95 -46.81 0.94
C LEU A 328 -18.39 -47.26 0.70
N GLU A 329 -18.73 -48.54 0.89
CA GLU A 329 -20.06 -49.09 0.56
C GLU A 329 -20.45 -48.79 -0.91
N LEU A 330 -19.51 -48.99 -1.83
CA LEU A 330 -19.69 -48.84 -3.27
C LEU A 330 -19.48 -50.16 -4.00
N SER A 331 -19.97 -50.25 -5.24
CA SER A 331 -19.63 -51.37 -6.12
C SER A 331 -18.24 -51.18 -6.75
N THR A 332 -17.58 -52.28 -7.12
CA THR A 332 -16.25 -52.21 -7.77
C THR A 332 -16.29 -51.54 -9.15
N SER A 333 -17.42 -51.55 -9.85
CA SER A 333 -17.59 -50.80 -11.11
C SER A 333 -17.69 -49.30 -10.84
N THR A 334 -18.41 -48.88 -9.80
CA THR A 334 -18.53 -47.46 -9.41
C THR A 334 -17.18 -46.83 -9.06
N VAL A 335 -16.30 -47.56 -8.36
CA VAL A 335 -14.93 -47.09 -8.05
C VAL A 335 -14.12 -46.87 -9.34
N ARG A 336 -14.22 -47.76 -10.33
CA ARG A 336 -13.53 -47.60 -11.63
C ARG A 336 -14.01 -46.35 -12.37
N THR A 337 -15.31 -46.07 -12.34
CA THR A 337 -15.89 -44.86 -12.95
C THR A 337 -15.38 -43.58 -12.29
N HIS A 338 -15.29 -43.53 -10.96
CA HIS A 338 -14.72 -42.37 -10.27
C HIS A 338 -13.24 -42.14 -10.64
N LEU A 339 -12.42 -43.21 -10.70
CA LEU A 339 -11.01 -43.10 -11.08
C LEU A 339 -10.81 -42.57 -12.50
N HIS A 340 -11.62 -43.03 -13.45
CA HIS A 340 -11.59 -42.53 -14.82
C HIS A 340 -11.88 -41.01 -14.87
N ASN A 341 -12.88 -40.54 -14.13
CA ASN A 341 -13.24 -39.13 -14.06
C ASN A 341 -12.17 -38.29 -13.36
N ILE A 342 -11.53 -38.82 -12.31
CA ILE A 342 -10.41 -38.18 -11.61
C ILE A 342 -9.25 -37.93 -12.58
N TYR A 343 -8.83 -38.94 -13.33
CA TYR A 343 -7.71 -38.80 -14.27
C TYR A 343 -8.01 -37.74 -15.34
N GLY A 344 -9.22 -37.74 -15.89
CA GLY A 344 -9.65 -36.71 -16.85
C GLY A 344 -9.66 -35.30 -16.25
N LYS A 345 -10.14 -35.14 -15.02
CA LYS A 345 -10.19 -33.84 -14.32
C LYS A 345 -8.81 -33.30 -13.91
N LEU A 346 -7.86 -34.20 -13.63
CA LEU A 346 -6.50 -33.84 -13.23
C LEU A 346 -5.51 -33.76 -14.41
N GLY A 347 -5.92 -34.21 -15.60
CA GLY A 347 -5.02 -34.36 -16.76
C GLY A 347 -3.92 -35.41 -16.55
N ALA A 348 -4.15 -36.38 -15.66
CA ALA A 348 -3.17 -37.42 -15.33
C ALA A 348 -3.33 -38.63 -16.25
N VAL A 349 -2.23 -39.24 -16.70
CA VAL A 349 -2.28 -40.42 -17.58
C VAL A 349 -2.29 -41.75 -16.82
N ASP A 350 -1.90 -41.74 -15.54
CA ASP A 350 -1.90 -42.92 -14.69
C ASP A 350 -2.15 -42.62 -13.20
N ARG A 351 -2.24 -43.70 -12.41
CA ARG A 351 -2.47 -43.68 -10.96
C ARG A 351 -1.41 -42.87 -10.21
N ALA A 352 -0.14 -43.03 -10.56
CA ALA A 352 0.96 -42.45 -9.80
C ALA A 352 0.99 -40.93 -9.98
N GLN A 353 0.81 -40.47 -11.22
CA GLN A 353 0.76 -39.06 -11.56
C GLN A 353 -0.44 -38.34 -10.93
N ALA A 354 -1.62 -38.98 -10.90
CA ALA A 354 -2.83 -38.40 -10.32
C ALA A 354 -2.70 -38.13 -8.80
N VAL A 355 -2.08 -39.05 -8.05
CA VAL A 355 -1.85 -38.89 -6.61
C VAL A 355 -0.81 -37.81 -6.34
N LEU A 356 0.26 -37.76 -7.14
CA LEU A 356 1.32 -36.76 -7.02
C LEU A 356 0.77 -35.33 -7.21
N ILE A 357 0.04 -35.07 -8.30
CA ILE A 357 -0.56 -33.76 -8.59
C ILE A 357 -1.50 -33.31 -7.47
N ALA A 358 -2.34 -34.22 -6.97
CA ALA A 358 -3.28 -33.89 -5.90
C ALA A 358 -2.59 -33.60 -4.56
N THR A 359 -1.48 -34.27 -4.26
CA THR A 359 -0.69 -34.04 -3.04
C THR A 359 0.06 -32.70 -3.12
N GLU A 360 0.73 -32.42 -4.24
CA GLU A 360 1.51 -31.18 -4.46
C GLU A 360 0.66 -29.91 -4.39
N ARG A 361 -0.63 -30.02 -4.74
CA ARG A 361 -1.60 -28.91 -4.71
C ARG A 361 -2.38 -28.81 -3.39
N GLY A 362 -2.19 -29.75 -2.47
CA GLY A 362 -2.81 -29.77 -1.14
C GLY A 362 -4.27 -30.23 -1.13
N TRP A 363 -4.65 -31.16 -2.02
CA TRP A 363 -6.03 -31.64 -2.15
C TRP A 363 -6.33 -32.95 -1.42
N ILE A 364 -5.34 -33.78 -1.09
CA ILE A 364 -5.51 -35.06 -0.36
C ILE A 364 -4.47 -35.28 0.73
#